data_AF-A0A973IZE5-F1
#
_entry.id   AF-A0A973IZE5-F1
#
_cell.length_a   1.000
_cell.length_b   1.000
_cell.length_c   1.000
_cell.angle_alpha   90.00
_cell.angle_beta   90.00
_cell.angle_gamma   90.00
#
_symmetry.space_group_name_H-M   'P 1'
#
loop_
_entity.id
_entity.type
_entity.pdbx_description
1 polymer ?
#
loop_
_entity_poly.entity_id
_entity_poly.type
_entity_poly.pdbx_seq_one_letter_code
_entity_poly.pdbx_strand_id
1 'polypeptide(L)'
;FRIKTVDLPKVQAYNVVQLKVGDMGFFQHPTIDQIYKKVHELGLVLCPAEVGPQYALQYSDLEHDKSLVFGMEPIADLYNENVARVFSICGDKFYSADLPFSLHAVAIDAYDATTYGPDTIFVFGASNQET
;
A
#
# COMPACT_ATOMS: atom_id res chain seq x y z
N PHE A 1 28.39 -12.54 19.77
CA PHE A 1 27.11 -12.24 19.10
C PHE A 1 25.99 -12.40 20.11
N ARG A 2 25.07 -11.43 20.21
CA ARG A 2 23.96 -11.45 21.17
C ARG A 2 22.68 -11.74 20.40
N ILE A 3 22.12 -12.93 20.54
CA ILE A 3 20.82 -13.27 19.96
C ILE A 3 19.77 -12.56 20.81
N LYS A 4 18.95 -11.69 20.19
CA LYS A 4 17.75 -11.14 20.82
C LYS A 4 16.58 -12.05 20.43
N THR A 5 15.93 -12.62 21.43
CA THR A 5 14.62 -13.25 21.26
C THR A 5 13.61 -12.12 21.06
N VAL A 6 12.82 -12.21 19.99
CA VAL A 6 11.75 -11.27 19.67
C VAL A 6 10.42 -12.01 19.85
N ASP A 7 9.56 -11.50 20.73
CA ASP A 7 8.17 -11.93 20.78
C ASP A 7 7.45 -11.33 19.58
N LEU A 8 7.08 -12.18 18.62
CA LEU A 8 6.34 -11.73 17.46
C LEU A 8 4.91 -11.34 17.88
N PRO A 9 4.36 -10.25 17.34
CA PRO A 9 2.97 -9.91 17.58
C PRO A 9 2.07 -11.08 17.15
N LYS A 10 1.02 -11.29 17.95
CA LYS A 10 0.02 -12.33 17.71
C LYS A 10 -0.54 -12.18 16.30
N VAL A 11 -0.66 -13.28 15.55
CA VAL A 11 -1.30 -13.29 14.22
C VAL A 11 -2.69 -12.68 14.35
N GLN A 12 -2.92 -11.57 13.65
CA GLN A 12 -4.19 -10.85 13.60
C GLN A 12 -4.73 -10.88 12.18
N ALA A 13 -6.00 -11.23 12.03
CA ALA A 13 -6.70 -11.06 10.78
C ALA A 13 -7.04 -9.57 10.61
N TYR A 14 -6.68 -8.99 9.47
CA TYR A 14 -6.93 -7.58 9.17
C TYR A 14 -7.84 -7.49 7.94
N ASN A 15 -9.00 -6.85 8.10
CA ASN A 15 -9.94 -6.65 7.01
C ASN A 15 -9.49 -5.47 6.18
N VAL A 16 -9.22 -5.71 4.89
CA VAL A 16 -8.80 -4.68 3.95
C VAL A 16 -9.85 -4.44 2.86
N VAL A 17 -9.90 -3.21 2.37
CA VAL A 17 -10.74 -2.76 1.27
C VAL A 17 -9.84 -2.24 0.15
N GLN A 18 -10.09 -2.68 -1.09
CA GLN A 18 -9.41 -2.16 -2.28
C GLN A 18 -10.31 -1.11 -2.94
N LEU A 19 -9.77 0.07 -3.22
CA LEU A 19 -10.49 1.16 -3.89
C LEU A 19 -9.63 1.77 -4.98
N LYS A 20 -10.22 2.01 -6.16
CA LYS A 20 -9.57 2.83 -7.18
C LYS A 20 -9.64 4.30 -6.79
N VAL A 21 -8.62 5.05 -7.16
CA VAL A 21 -8.61 6.53 -7.06
C VAL A 21 -9.82 7.13 -7.78
N GLY A 22 -10.20 6.59 -8.93
CA GLY A 22 -11.42 6.96 -9.66
C GLY A 22 -12.71 6.72 -8.86
N ASP A 23 -12.80 5.61 -8.13
CA ASP A 23 -13.97 5.28 -7.30
C ASP A 23 -14.09 6.21 -6.08
N MET A 24 -12.98 6.81 -5.66
CA MET A 24 -12.95 7.87 -4.64
C MET A 24 -13.40 9.24 -5.19
N GLY A 25 -13.67 9.36 -6.49
CA GLY A 25 -14.11 10.58 -7.17
C GLY A 25 -12.97 11.43 -7.74
N PHE A 26 -11.75 10.89 -7.82
CA PHE A 26 -10.60 11.59 -8.41
C PHE A 26 -10.35 11.15 -9.85
N PHE A 27 -10.51 12.09 -10.79
CA PHE A 27 -10.24 11.86 -12.23
C PHE A 27 -8.91 12.45 -12.70
N GLN A 28 -8.21 13.16 -11.81
CA GLN A 28 -6.84 13.65 -12.00
C GLN A 28 -5.93 12.91 -11.02
N HIS A 29 -4.69 13.37 -10.86
CA HIS A 29 -3.76 12.78 -9.91
C HIS A 29 -3.85 13.50 -8.55
N PRO A 30 -4.55 12.96 -7.54
CA PRO A 30 -4.63 13.58 -6.23
C PRO A 30 -3.34 13.40 -5.44
N THR A 31 -3.12 14.25 -4.45
CA THR A 31 -2.07 14.03 -3.44
C THR A 31 -2.49 12.95 -2.45
N ILE A 32 -1.52 12.34 -1.77
CA ILE A 32 -1.80 11.35 -0.71
C ILE A 32 -2.67 11.92 0.41
N ASP A 33 -2.50 13.20 0.76
CA ASP A 33 -3.32 13.88 1.77
C ASP A 33 -4.79 13.99 1.33
N GLN A 34 -5.02 14.26 0.04
CA GLN A 34 -6.38 14.30 -0.53
C GLN A 34 -7.01 12.91 -0.52
N ILE A 35 -6.24 11.88 -0.85
CA ILE A 35 -6.68 10.48 -0.76
C ILE A 35 -7.03 10.14 0.69
N TYR A 36 -6.16 10.43 1.65
CA TYR A 36 -6.37 10.09 3.07
C TYR A 36 -7.56 10.81 3.67
N LYS A 37 -7.72 12.10 3.35
CA LYS A 37 -8.93 12.83 3.70
C LYS A 37 -10.18 12.15 3.15
N LYS A 38 -10.15 11.74 1.87
CA LYS A 38 -11.31 11.10 1.24
C LYS A 38 -11.65 9.75 1.84
N VAL A 39 -10.63 8.96 2.18
CA VAL A 39 -10.75 7.65 2.83
C VAL A 39 -11.41 7.78 4.20
N HIS A 40 -11.02 8.79 4.98
CA HIS A 40 -11.68 9.09 6.25
C HIS A 40 -13.15 9.53 6.07
N GLU A 41 -13.46 10.33 5.05
CA GLU A 41 -14.84 10.69 4.70
C GLU A 41 -15.69 9.46 4.33
N LEU A 42 -15.07 8.44 3.73
CA LEU A 42 -15.70 7.16 3.40
C LEU A 42 -15.81 6.20 4.60
N GLY A 43 -15.35 6.62 5.78
CA GLY A 43 -15.37 5.80 7.00
C GLY A 43 -14.36 4.65 6.96
N LEU A 44 -13.28 4.77 6.20
CA LEU A 44 -12.17 3.82 6.17
C LEU A 44 -10.99 4.32 7.01
N VAL A 45 -10.03 3.43 7.27
CA VAL A 45 -8.83 3.74 8.07
C VAL A 45 -7.56 3.38 7.32
N LEU A 46 -6.45 4.02 7.68
CA LEU A 46 -5.14 3.64 7.17
C LEU A 46 -4.73 2.28 7.73
N CYS A 47 -4.06 1.49 6.90
CA CYS A 47 -3.48 0.21 7.28
C CYS A 47 -2.25 0.43 8.18
N PRO A 48 -2.01 -0.44 9.17
CA PRO A 48 -0.70 -0.61 9.78
C PRO A 48 0.39 -0.92 8.73
N ALA A 49 1.62 -0.53 9.02
CA ALA A 49 2.75 -0.70 8.11
C ALA A 49 3.05 -2.17 7.76
N GLU A 50 2.63 -3.10 8.62
CA GLU A 50 2.85 -4.54 8.48
C GLU A 50 1.90 -5.19 7.47
N VAL A 51 0.76 -4.55 7.15
CA VAL A 51 -0.27 -5.14 6.28
C VAL A 51 0.27 -5.38 4.87
N GLY A 52 1.00 -4.42 4.30
CA GLY A 52 1.60 -4.54 2.96
C GLY A 52 2.58 -5.73 2.86
N PRO A 53 3.63 -5.79 3.69
CA PRO A 53 4.56 -6.91 3.72
C PRO A 53 3.88 -8.26 3.99
N GLN A 54 2.90 -8.32 4.90
CA GLN A 54 2.16 -9.56 5.14
C GLN A 54 1.29 -9.97 3.96
N TYR A 55 0.67 -9.01 3.26
CA TYR A 55 -0.09 -9.26 2.05
C TYR A 55 0.80 -9.87 0.97
N ALA A 56 2.01 -9.32 0.77
CA ALA A 56 2.98 -9.86 -0.18
C ALA A 56 3.41 -11.31 0.13
N LEU A 57 3.49 -11.68 1.41
CA LEU A 57 3.82 -13.05 1.81
C LEU A 57 2.67 -14.04 1.60
N GLN A 58 1.42 -13.59 1.73
CA GLN A 58 0.24 -14.43 1.64
C GLN A 58 -0.26 -14.59 0.21
N TYR A 59 -0.11 -13.55 -0.62
CA TYR A 59 -0.62 -13.49 -1.98
C TYR A 59 0.55 -13.37 -2.95
N SER A 60 1.12 -14.52 -3.32
CA SER A 60 2.28 -14.61 -4.21
C SER A 60 1.98 -14.24 -5.66
N ASP A 61 0.73 -14.38 -6.09
CA ASP A 61 0.28 -14.15 -7.46
C ASP A 61 -0.76 -13.04 -7.49
N LEU A 62 -0.30 -11.79 -7.66
CA LEU A 62 -1.20 -10.74 -8.13
C LEU A 62 -1.56 -11.01 -9.59
N GLU A 63 -2.80 -10.68 -9.96
CA GLU A 63 -3.20 -10.65 -11.37
C GLU A 63 -2.24 -9.74 -12.16
N HIS A 64 -1.92 -10.12 -13.39
CA HIS A 64 -1.08 -9.35 -14.31
C HIS A 64 -1.50 -7.89 -14.39
N ASP A 65 -0.49 -7.00 -14.49
CA ASP A 65 -0.65 -5.55 -14.61
C ASP A 65 -1.34 -4.89 -13.41
N LYS A 66 -1.48 -5.60 -12.27
CA LYS A 66 -2.11 -5.05 -11.06
C LYS A 66 -1.07 -4.53 -10.09
N SER A 67 -1.16 -3.23 -9.79
CA SER A 67 -0.39 -2.59 -8.71
C SER A 67 -1.31 -2.20 -7.56
N LEU A 68 -0.91 -2.55 -6.34
CA LEU A 68 -1.60 -2.24 -5.09
C LEU A 68 -0.75 -1.30 -4.25
N VAL A 69 -1.27 -0.11 -3.97
CA VAL A 69 -0.65 0.84 -3.03
C VAL A 69 -1.31 0.67 -1.67
N PHE A 70 -0.54 0.55 -0.60
CA PHE A 70 -1.09 0.42 0.74
C PHE A 70 -1.21 1.81 1.37
N GLY A 71 -2.44 2.21 1.67
CA GLY A 71 -2.73 3.44 2.38
C GLY A 71 -2.34 3.30 3.84
N MET A 72 -1.10 3.66 4.15
CA MET A 72 -0.48 3.55 5.47
C MET A 72 0.19 4.86 5.84
N GLU A 73 0.48 5.08 7.12
CA GLU A 73 1.31 6.21 7.51
C GLU A 73 2.66 6.14 6.76
N PRO A 74 3.02 7.18 5.98
CA PRO A 74 4.26 7.16 5.20
C PRO A 74 5.48 7.03 6.10
N ILE A 75 6.42 6.18 5.69
CA ILE A 75 7.67 5.98 6.42
C ILE A 75 8.72 6.94 5.83
N ALA A 76 9.33 7.76 6.69
CA ALA A 76 10.40 8.66 6.28
C ALA A 76 11.62 7.89 5.73
N ASP A 77 12.13 8.30 4.58
CA ASP A 77 13.37 7.77 4.01
C ASP A 77 14.58 8.36 4.76
N LEU A 78 15.52 7.50 5.17
CA LEU A 78 16.73 7.92 5.87
C LEU A 78 17.70 8.74 5.01
N TYR A 79 17.60 8.63 3.68
CA TYR A 79 18.49 9.34 2.76
C TYR A 79 17.92 10.67 2.26
N ASN A 80 16.60 10.85 2.37
CA ASN A 80 15.92 12.05 1.95
C ASN A 80 14.74 12.31 2.89
N GLU A 81 14.97 13.14 3.90
CA GLU A 81 13.96 13.53 4.89
C GLU A 81 12.71 14.19 4.29
N ASN A 82 12.78 14.63 3.03
CA ASN A 82 11.65 15.20 2.29
C ASN A 82 10.88 14.17 1.46
N VAL A 83 11.31 12.90 1.45
CA VAL A 83 10.65 11.80 0.77
C VAL A 83 10.14 10.84 1.83
N ALA A 84 8.82 10.80 2.00
CA ALA A 84 8.16 9.74 2.74
C ALA A 84 7.67 8.70 1.74
N ARG A 85 7.76 7.42 2.12
CA ARG A 85 7.37 6.34 1.23
C ARG A 85 6.22 5.53 1.78
N VAL A 86 5.35 5.09 0.88
CA VAL A 86 4.32 4.08 1.15
C VAL A 86 4.72 2.76 0.49
N PHE A 87 4.20 1.67 1.04
CA PHE A 87 4.43 0.33 0.50
C PHE A 87 3.53 0.10 -0.72
N SER A 88 4.11 -0.42 -1.79
CA SER A 88 3.39 -0.82 -2.99
C SER A 88 3.82 -2.23 -3.41
N ILE A 89 2.87 -2.98 -3.95
CA ILE A 89 3.13 -4.28 -4.55
C ILE A 89 2.69 -4.21 -6.00
N CYS A 90 3.60 -4.52 -6.91
CA CYS A 90 3.31 -4.56 -8.33
C CYS A 90 3.39 -6.00 -8.84
N GLY A 91 2.31 -6.49 -9.44
CA GLY A 91 2.31 -7.69 -10.27
C GLY A 91 2.69 -7.29 -11.69
N ASP A 92 3.99 -7.12 -11.96
CA ASP A 92 4.46 -6.92 -13.33
C ASP A 92 5.94 -7.21 -13.56
N LYS A 93 6.27 -7.47 -14.84
CA LYS A 93 7.62 -7.58 -15.40
C LYS A 93 8.39 -6.25 -15.29
N PHE A 94 8.68 -5.76 -14.09
CA PHE A 94 9.71 -4.75 -13.94
C PHE A 94 11.07 -5.40 -14.27
N TYR A 95 11.53 -5.13 -15.49
CA TYR A 95 12.77 -5.61 -16.15
C TYR A 95 12.77 -7.10 -16.59
N SER A 96 12.79 -7.28 -17.92
CA SER A 96 13.06 -8.50 -18.71
C SER A 96 11.89 -9.46 -18.95
N ALA A 97 11.79 -9.91 -20.20
CA ALA A 97 10.77 -10.84 -20.67
C ALA A 97 10.93 -12.28 -20.10
N ASP A 98 11.99 -12.53 -19.32
CA ASP A 98 12.49 -13.87 -18.98
C ASP A 98 12.34 -14.24 -17.50
N LEU A 99 11.78 -13.36 -16.65
CA LEU A 99 11.47 -13.71 -15.26
C LEU A 99 10.00 -14.14 -15.16
N PRO A 100 9.71 -15.35 -14.63
CA PRO A 100 8.34 -15.73 -14.26
C PRO A 100 7.80 -14.73 -13.23
N PHE A 101 6.50 -14.48 -13.26
CA PHE A 101 5.79 -13.48 -12.44
C PHE A 101 6.38 -13.35 -11.04
N SER A 102 7.07 -12.24 -10.79
CA SER A 102 7.66 -11.95 -9.49
C SER A 102 6.97 -10.75 -8.87
N LEU A 103 6.45 -10.97 -7.67
CA LEU A 103 5.88 -9.93 -6.85
C LEU A 103 6.99 -8.95 -6.41
N HIS A 104 6.94 -7.71 -6.87
CA HIS A 104 7.89 -6.68 -6.42
C HIS A 104 7.26 -5.82 -5.34
N ALA A 105 7.76 -5.95 -4.12
CA ALA A 105 7.54 -4.99 -3.06
C ALA A 105 8.43 -3.76 -3.33
N VAL A 106 7.80 -2.60 -3.54
CA VAL A 106 8.48 -1.35 -3.87
C VAL A 106 7.99 -0.26 -2.95
N ALA A 107 8.90 0.62 -2.52
CA ALA A 107 8.56 1.82 -1.77
C ALA A 107 8.46 3.00 -2.75
N ILE A 108 7.30 3.62 -2.84
CA ILE A 108 7.00 4.74 -3.75
C ILE A 108 6.92 6.05 -2.97
N ASP A 109 7.23 7.18 -3.62
CA ASP A 109 7.11 8.51 -3.01
C ASP A 109 5.64 8.81 -2.72
N ALA A 110 5.33 9.06 -1.45
CA ALA A 110 3.98 9.34 -1.00
C ALA A 110 3.45 10.66 -1.57
N TYR A 111 4.31 11.68 -1.74
CA TYR A 111 3.88 13.05 -2.03
C TYR A 111 4.06 13.46 -3.49
N ASP A 112 4.57 12.58 -4.34
CA ASP A 112 4.61 12.82 -5.78
C ASP A 112 3.19 12.74 -6.36
N ALA A 113 2.63 13.93 -6.64
CA ALA A 113 1.30 14.13 -7.19
C ALA A 113 1.13 13.59 -8.62
N THR A 114 2.16 13.02 -9.26
CA THR A 114 2.04 12.31 -10.55
C THR A 114 1.85 10.80 -10.38
N THR A 115 1.99 10.29 -9.17
CA THR A 115 2.04 8.84 -8.89
C THR A 115 0.69 8.15 -8.96
N TYR A 116 -0.40 8.84 -8.59
CA TYR A 116 -1.70 8.21 -8.35
C TYR A 116 -2.71 8.59 -9.43
N GLY A 117 -2.81 7.79 -10.49
CA GLY A 117 -3.84 7.95 -11.53
C GLY A 117 -5.19 7.38 -11.10
N PRO A 118 -6.27 7.63 -11.86
CA PRO A 118 -7.62 7.14 -11.54
C PRO A 118 -7.71 5.60 -11.46
N ASP A 119 -6.86 4.87 -12.19
CA ASP A 119 -6.81 3.41 -12.16
C ASP A 119 -5.92 2.84 -11.04
N THR A 120 -5.20 3.68 -10.29
CA THR A 120 -4.39 3.23 -9.16
C THR A 120 -5.31 2.67 -8.08
N ILE A 121 -4.98 1.47 -7.60
CA ILE A 121 -5.72 0.79 -6.54
C ILE A 121 -5.00 1.00 -5.22
N PHE A 122 -5.72 1.57 -4.25
CA PHE A 122 -5.28 1.64 -2.87
C PHE A 122 -5.92 0.55 -2.02
N VAL A 123 -5.17 0.08 -1.03
CA VAL A 123 -5.60 -0.86 0.01
C VAL A 123 -5.67 -0.14 1.34
N PHE A 124 -6.86 -0.11 1.94
CA PHE A 124 -7.15 0.52 3.24
C PHE A 124 -7.71 -0.50 4.23
N GLY A 125 -7.69 -0.17 5.53
CA GLY A 125 -8.38 -0.94 6.54
C GLY A 125 -9.88 -0.65 6.52
N ALA A 126 -10.69 -1.69 6.70
CA ALA A 126 -12.10 -1.52 7.03
C ALA A 126 -12.20 -0.92 8.44
N SER A 127 -13.03 0.12 8.62
CA SER A 127 -13.31 0.62 9.96
C SER A 127 -14.15 -0.43 10.70
N ASN A 128 -13.65 -0.85 11.87
CA ASN A 128 -14.42 -1.66 12.79
C ASN A 128 -15.50 -0.78 13.44
N GLN A 129 -16.56 -0.47 12.69
CA GLN A 129 -17.84 -0.10 13.29
C GLN A 129 -18.49 -1.41 13.74
N GLU A 130 -17.97 -1.99 14.84
CA GLU A 130 -18.77 -2.93 15.62
C GLU A 130 -20.04 -2.17 16.04
N THR A 131 -21.19 -2.67 15.56
CA THR A 131 -22.52 -2.15 15.87
C THR A 131 -22.99 -2.67 17.23
#